data_AF-A0A1G7TT55-F1
#
_entry.id   AF-A0A1G7TT55-F1
#
_cell.length_a   1.000
_cell.length_b   1.000
_cell.length_c   1.000
_cell.angle_alpha   90.00
_cell.angle_beta   90.00
_cell.angle_gamma   90.00
#
_symmetry.space_group_name_H-M   'P 1'
#
loop_
_entity.id
_entity.type
_entity.pdbx_description
1 polymer ?
#
loop_
_entity_poly.entity_id
_entity_poly.type
_entity_poly.pdbx_seq_one_letter_code
_entity_poly.pdbx_strand_id
1 'polypeptide(L)'
;MIHNNYFQLLGLVILSVIVTTSCEREVSDDAALATYPTNGQIFTDAPVGLTDEFFISFDPAGGANVNGFGTDDSEAYQGTTSIKIDVPDPNDPDGGFIGGIFRDRGEGRNLTGYDALTFWAKGSTTAVIEAGFGSDFIDDTYRATTDIQLSTGWKKYIIPIPDPSKLVQERGMFTFAAGTQSTNGLGYAIWIDEIKFENLGTVAQPRPRIENGDNSFAQTFTGGNLQVEGLTQTFSTTQGDVTTNVTPNYFEFSSSDASVATVSELGKVDVVGSGTAEITATLGGEEAAGSLVVESLGDFFSAPAPTRDPQSVISLFSNAYQDRPVDFFNGFYAPFQTTTSSDFTIQGDDVLYYLNFNFVGIEFNRGVSTINASLATHLHFDIFIPVDPPVNTGLRIDLVDFGADDSFAGGDDTVISQGFTSGFVSGEWISIDFNITGLNPRTNLGQIILADFAGRTPPSEFYVDNIYFYREDGGNINPE
;
A
#
# COMPACT_ATOMS: atom_id res chain seq x y z
N MET A 1 44.52 -74.75 18.66
CA MET A 1 44.54 -73.29 18.39
C MET A 1 43.13 -72.76 18.07
N ILE A 2 42.13 -72.93 18.96
CA ILE A 2 40.77 -72.39 18.75
C ILE A 2 40.21 -71.70 20.02
N HIS A 3 40.90 -71.77 21.17
CA HIS A 3 40.38 -71.22 22.43
C HIS A 3 40.73 -69.74 22.73
N ASN A 4 41.60 -69.09 21.95
CA ASN A 4 42.02 -67.70 22.22
C ASN A 4 41.18 -66.62 21.53
N ASN A 5 40.42 -66.96 20.48
CA ASN A 5 39.67 -65.94 19.72
C ASN A 5 38.31 -65.60 20.35
N TYR A 6 37.72 -66.51 21.14
CA TYR A 6 36.43 -66.26 21.80
C TYR A 6 36.53 -65.28 22.97
N PHE A 7 37.64 -65.29 23.72
CA PHE A 7 37.85 -64.35 24.83
C PHE A 7 38.13 -62.92 24.35
N GLN A 8 38.78 -62.75 23.19
CA GLN A 8 39.00 -61.43 22.59
C GLN A 8 37.70 -60.86 21.99
N LEU A 9 36.85 -61.70 21.38
CA LEU A 9 35.57 -61.27 20.83
C LEU A 9 34.56 -60.90 21.94
N LEU A 10 34.53 -61.66 23.05
CA LEU A 10 33.68 -61.35 24.20
C LEU A 10 34.14 -60.05 24.91
N GLY A 11 35.45 -59.83 25.00
CA GLY A 11 36.02 -58.59 25.56
C GLY A 11 35.70 -57.35 24.72
N LEU A 12 35.72 -57.46 23.39
CA LEU A 12 35.35 -56.37 22.48
C LEU A 12 33.84 -56.05 22.50
N VAL A 13 32.98 -57.07 22.64
CA VAL A 13 31.52 -56.87 22.75
C VAL A 13 31.16 -56.24 24.10
N ILE A 14 31.80 -56.65 25.19
CA ILE A 14 31.58 -56.04 26.51
C ILE A 14 32.10 -54.59 26.55
N LEU A 15 33.23 -54.31 25.89
CA LEU A 15 33.76 -52.95 25.77
C LEU A 15 32.86 -52.06 24.88
N SER A 16 32.27 -52.59 23.80
CA SER A 16 31.30 -51.83 22.97
C SER A 16 29.96 -51.56 23.66
N VAL A 17 29.53 -52.45 24.57
CA VAL A 17 28.31 -52.22 25.38
C VAL A 17 28.57 -51.18 26.47
N ILE A 18 29.77 -51.15 27.08
CA ILE A 18 30.12 -50.13 28.10
C ILE A 18 30.30 -48.72 27.49
N VAL A 19 30.74 -48.62 26.23
CA VAL A 19 30.90 -47.32 25.54
C VAL A 19 29.57 -46.76 25.01
N THR A 20 28.52 -47.58 24.84
CA THR A 20 27.19 -47.11 24.43
C THR A 20 26.27 -46.77 25.59
N THR A 21 26.56 -47.25 26.81
CA THR A 21 25.76 -46.96 28.02
C THR A 21 26.40 -45.91 28.95
N SER A 22 27.44 -45.22 28.50
CA SER A 22 28.19 -44.27 29.32
C SER A 22 28.42 -42.95 28.59
N CYS A 23 27.32 -42.25 28.30
CA CYS A 23 27.15 -40.79 28.34
C CYS A 23 25.87 -40.36 27.59
N GLU A 24 24.71 -40.99 27.88
CA GLU A 24 23.48 -40.21 27.81
C GLU A 24 23.39 -39.46 29.14
N ARG A 25 23.93 -38.24 29.15
CA ARG A 25 23.60 -37.30 30.21
C ARG A 25 22.12 -37.00 30.03
N GLU A 26 21.28 -37.47 30.94
CA GLU A 26 19.95 -36.87 31.09
C GLU A 26 20.18 -35.36 31.18
N VAL A 27 19.59 -34.62 30.23
CA VAL A 27 19.47 -33.17 30.33
C VAL A 27 18.71 -32.96 31.62
N SER A 28 19.39 -32.56 32.70
CA SER A 28 18.72 -32.36 33.99
C SER A 28 17.60 -31.35 33.80
N ASP A 29 16.52 -31.46 34.56
CA ASP A 29 15.42 -30.47 34.59
C ASP A 29 15.90 -29.03 34.89
N ASP A 30 17.18 -28.86 35.27
CA ASP A 30 17.93 -27.59 35.40
C ASP A 30 18.61 -27.09 34.11
N ALA A 31 18.38 -27.69 32.94
CA ALA A 31 18.84 -27.12 31.68
C ALA A 31 18.02 -25.86 31.37
N ALA A 32 18.46 -24.72 31.91
CA ALA A 32 17.94 -23.42 31.54
C ALA A 32 18.07 -23.27 30.01
N LEU A 33 16.94 -23.12 29.32
CA LEU A 33 16.92 -22.73 27.92
C LEU A 33 17.78 -21.47 27.76
N ALA A 34 18.64 -21.43 26.75
CA ALA A 34 19.41 -20.24 26.45
C ALA A 34 18.42 -19.09 26.17
N THR A 35 18.46 -18.06 27.01
CA THR A 35 17.63 -16.85 26.87
C THR A 35 18.42 -15.76 26.16
N TYR A 36 17.77 -14.98 25.30
CA TYR A 36 18.39 -13.80 24.70
C TYR A 36 18.77 -12.76 25.77
N PRO A 37 19.83 -11.95 25.54
CA PRO A 37 20.20 -10.87 26.46
C PRO A 37 19.03 -9.92 26.71
N THR A 38 18.84 -9.51 27.96
CA THR A 38 17.77 -8.59 28.36
C THR A 38 18.27 -7.14 28.51
N ASN A 39 19.41 -6.79 27.92
CA ASN A 39 20.00 -5.46 28.12
C ASN A 39 19.25 -4.40 27.29
N GLY A 40 18.55 -3.48 27.95
CA GLY A 40 17.87 -2.36 27.30
C GLY A 40 18.77 -1.21 26.87
N GLN A 41 20.04 -1.12 27.31
CA GLN A 41 20.92 -0.02 26.93
C GLN A 41 21.40 -0.12 25.49
N ILE A 42 21.31 0.97 24.72
CA ILE A 42 21.66 1.01 23.30
C ILE A 42 22.86 1.93 23.08
N PHE A 43 22.79 3.16 23.59
CA PHE A 43 23.88 4.14 23.54
C PHE A 43 23.86 4.99 24.82
N THR A 44 24.97 5.05 25.54
CA THR A 44 25.17 5.99 26.65
C THR A 44 26.29 6.97 26.29
N ASP A 45 27.55 6.55 26.42
CA ASP A 45 28.72 7.27 25.87
C ASP A 45 29.30 6.55 24.64
N ALA A 46 28.93 5.30 24.47
CA ALA A 46 29.34 4.42 23.40
C ALA A 46 28.20 3.43 23.11
N PRO A 47 28.21 2.77 21.94
CA PRO A 47 27.26 1.70 21.63
C PRO A 47 27.38 0.56 22.66
N VAL A 48 26.25 0.14 23.23
CA VAL A 48 26.21 -0.89 24.28
C VAL A 48 25.72 -2.20 23.70
N GLY A 49 26.62 -3.19 23.63
CA GLY A 49 26.28 -4.50 23.06
C GLY A 49 25.93 -4.45 21.58
N LEU A 50 26.44 -3.44 20.87
CA LEU A 50 26.34 -3.30 19.43
C LEU A 50 27.77 -3.42 18.85
N THR A 51 27.96 -4.21 17.80
CA THR A 51 29.26 -4.42 17.16
C THR A 51 29.75 -3.14 16.44
N ASP A 52 31.00 -3.14 15.93
CA ASP A 52 31.74 -1.98 15.37
C ASP A 52 31.06 -1.21 14.19
N GLU A 53 29.83 -1.55 13.79
CA GLU A 53 29.08 -0.91 12.70
C GLU A 53 27.58 -0.95 13.01
N PHE A 54 27.21 -0.38 14.15
CA PHE A 54 25.84 -0.47 14.69
C PHE A 54 24.84 0.39 13.92
N PHE A 55 25.27 1.54 13.40
CA PHE A 55 24.45 2.39 12.53
C PHE A 55 24.45 1.86 11.09
N ILE A 56 23.26 1.78 10.50
CA ILE A 56 23.05 1.45 9.10
C ILE A 56 22.14 2.52 8.52
N SER A 57 22.67 3.32 7.59
CA SER A 57 21.91 4.37 6.91
C SER A 57 20.82 3.79 6.02
N PHE A 58 19.75 4.55 5.81
CA PHE A 58 18.85 4.32 4.67
C PHE A 58 19.60 4.39 3.35
N ASP A 59 19.01 3.77 2.31
CA ASP A 59 19.62 3.65 0.99
C ASP A 59 19.84 5.05 0.35
N PRO A 60 21.08 5.41 -0.02
CA PRO A 60 21.34 6.67 -0.73
C PRO A 60 20.63 6.77 -2.08
N ALA A 61 20.26 5.65 -2.71
CA ALA A 61 19.43 5.68 -3.92
C ALA A 61 18.02 6.24 -3.65
N GLY A 62 17.55 6.16 -2.39
CA GLY A 62 16.33 6.81 -1.91
C GLY A 62 16.50 8.30 -1.56
N GLY A 63 17.71 8.86 -1.73
CA GLY A 63 18.02 10.26 -1.41
C GLY A 63 18.51 10.51 0.01
N ALA A 64 18.83 9.46 0.77
CA ALA A 64 19.37 9.56 2.12
C ALA A 64 20.86 9.94 2.10
N ASN A 65 21.24 10.92 2.93
CA ASN A 65 22.62 11.30 3.17
C ASN A 65 23.27 10.32 4.15
N VAL A 66 24.34 9.66 3.69
CA VAL A 66 25.06 8.62 4.46
C VAL A 66 26.23 9.18 5.28
N ASN A 67 26.53 10.47 5.15
CA ASN A 67 27.72 11.12 5.70
C ASN A 67 27.45 11.95 6.97
N GLY A 68 26.19 12.28 7.25
CA GLY A 68 25.81 13.15 8.36
C GLY A 68 25.74 12.48 9.74
N PHE A 69 26.05 11.18 9.86
CA PHE A 69 26.04 10.47 11.15
C PHE A 69 27.42 10.51 11.83
N GLY A 70 27.46 10.84 13.12
CA GLY A 70 28.69 10.78 13.92
C GLY A 70 28.43 10.88 15.43
N THR A 71 29.47 11.21 16.18
CA THR A 71 29.43 11.47 17.63
C THR A 71 30.03 12.83 17.96
N ASP A 72 29.69 13.39 19.11
CA ASP A 72 30.21 14.66 19.63
C ASP A 72 30.65 14.50 21.08
N ASP A 73 31.96 14.67 21.34
CA ASP A 73 32.58 14.56 22.66
C ASP A 73 32.57 15.89 23.45
N SER A 74 31.95 16.94 22.90
CA SER A 74 31.86 18.27 23.52
C SER A 74 30.46 18.66 23.98
N GLU A 75 29.45 17.94 23.51
CA GLU A 75 28.04 18.13 23.85
C GLU A 75 27.43 16.77 24.19
N ALA A 76 27.01 16.59 25.43
CA ALA A 76 26.30 15.41 25.92
C ALA A 76 25.28 15.81 26.97
N TYR A 77 24.18 15.06 27.08
CA TYR A 77 23.24 15.22 28.18
C TYR A 77 23.83 14.65 29.47
N GLN A 78 24.40 13.45 29.38
CA GLN A 78 25.05 12.76 30.48
C GLN A 78 26.37 12.14 29.99
N GLY A 79 27.39 12.09 30.85
CA GLY A 79 28.68 11.51 30.48
C GLY A 79 29.53 12.45 29.62
N THR A 80 30.13 11.93 28.55
CA THR A 80 31.13 12.62 27.73
C THR A 80 30.82 12.66 26.24
N THR A 81 29.95 11.79 25.72
CA THR A 81 29.75 11.65 24.27
C THR A 81 28.27 11.50 23.95
N SER A 82 27.79 12.22 22.94
CA SER A 82 26.46 11.97 22.35
C SER A 82 26.55 11.64 20.87
N ILE A 83 25.46 11.14 20.29
CA ILE A 83 25.31 10.98 18.85
C ILE A 83 25.00 12.34 18.25
N LYS A 84 25.68 12.69 17.16
CA LYS A 84 25.44 13.90 16.39
C LYS A 84 24.99 13.54 14.98
N ILE A 85 23.88 14.13 14.55
CA ILE A 85 23.34 14.00 13.20
C ILE A 85 23.36 15.37 12.54
N ASP A 86 24.06 15.50 11.42
CA ASP A 86 24.01 16.66 10.54
C ASP A 86 22.93 16.44 9.48
N VAL A 87 21.82 17.17 9.59
CA VAL A 87 20.67 17.09 8.69
C VAL A 87 20.93 18.02 7.50
N PRO A 88 21.00 17.47 6.26
CA PRO A 88 21.35 18.24 5.07
C PRO A 88 20.20 19.16 4.63
N ASP A 89 20.51 20.17 3.81
CA ASP A 89 19.48 20.88 3.07
C ASP A 89 18.94 20.04 1.89
N PRO A 90 17.75 20.34 1.34
CA PRO A 90 17.13 19.53 0.30
C PRO A 90 17.95 19.37 -1.00
N ASN A 91 18.93 20.24 -1.25
CA ASN A 91 19.74 20.23 -2.47
C ASN A 91 21.18 19.72 -2.23
N ASP A 92 21.46 19.17 -1.05
CA ASP A 92 22.75 18.57 -0.76
C ASP A 92 23.04 17.42 -1.76
N PRO A 93 24.21 17.42 -2.43
CA PRO A 93 24.53 16.43 -3.45
C PRO A 93 24.64 15.00 -2.90
N ASP A 94 24.84 14.83 -1.60
CA ASP A 94 24.95 13.53 -0.93
C ASP A 94 23.60 13.02 -0.41
N GLY A 95 22.52 13.81 -0.47
CA GLY A 95 21.15 13.42 -0.11
C GLY A 95 20.38 14.50 0.65
N GLY A 96 19.06 14.63 0.42
CA GLY A 96 18.23 15.73 0.95
C GLY A 96 17.61 15.50 2.33
N PHE A 97 17.86 14.33 2.93
CA PHE A 97 17.48 13.98 4.30
C PHE A 97 18.48 12.96 4.87
N ILE A 98 18.44 12.67 6.16
CA ILE A 98 19.28 11.64 6.79
C ILE A 98 18.45 10.75 7.70
N GLY A 99 18.76 9.46 7.75
CA GLY A 99 18.09 8.51 8.62
C GLY A 99 18.70 7.13 8.53
N GLY A 100 18.30 6.26 9.44
CA GLY A 100 18.78 4.88 9.49
C GLY A 100 18.44 4.21 10.80
N ILE A 101 19.05 3.04 11.01
CA ILE A 101 18.77 2.16 12.14
C ILE A 101 20.02 1.88 12.96
N PHE A 102 19.82 1.59 14.25
CA PHE A 102 20.79 0.89 15.08
C PHE A 102 20.34 -0.54 15.21
N ARG A 103 21.17 -1.46 14.71
CA ARG A 103 20.83 -2.89 14.70
C ARG A 103 21.73 -3.68 15.63
N ASP A 104 21.12 -4.52 16.46
CA ASP A 104 21.84 -5.60 17.13
C ASP A 104 22.22 -6.67 16.10
N ARG A 105 23.49 -6.68 15.70
CA ARG A 105 24.04 -7.65 14.75
C ARG A 105 24.27 -9.03 15.36
N GLY A 106 24.09 -9.19 16.67
CA GLY A 106 24.05 -10.49 17.33
C GLY A 106 22.70 -11.21 17.11
N GLU A 107 22.36 -12.06 18.07
CA GLU A 107 21.14 -12.88 18.04
C GLU A 107 19.86 -12.10 18.44
N GLY A 108 19.96 -10.80 18.72
CA GLY A 108 18.85 -9.98 19.21
C GLY A 108 18.68 -10.03 20.74
N ARG A 109 17.70 -9.27 21.23
CA ARG A 109 17.47 -9.04 22.67
C ARG A 109 16.05 -9.41 23.07
N ASN A 110 15.93 -9.96 24.28
CA ASN A 110 14.63 -10.10 24.91
C ASN A 110 14.26 -8.79 25.61
N LEU A 111 13.31 -8.06 25.03
CA LEU A 111 12.83 -6.77 25.52
C LEU A 111 11.45 -6.86 26.20
N THR A 112 10.94 -8.07 26.49
CA THR A 112 9.60 -8.26 27.07
C THR A 112 9.44 -7.66 28.48
N GLY A 113 10.54 -7.27 29.14
CA GLY A 113 10.54 -6.65 30.46
C GLY A 113 10.38 -5.12 30.46
N TYR A 114 10.31 -4.48 29.29
CA TYR A 114 10.26 -3.03 29.11
C TYR A 114 8.89 -2.54 28.65
N ASP A 115 8.58 -1.26 28.85
CA ASP A 115 7.33 -0.63 28.39
C ASP A 115 7.55 0.58 27.46
N ALA A 116 8.80 1.07 27.35
CA ALA A 116 9.14 2.17 26.46
C ALA A 116 10.60 2.14 26.00
N LEU A 117 10.84 2.64 24.78
CA LEU A 117 12.12 3.20 24.38
C LEU A 117 12.20 4.65 24.89
N THR A 118 13.33 5.04 25.46
CA THR A 118 13.60 6.42 25.89
C THR A 118 14.96 6.88 25.42
N PHE A 119 15.09 8.19 25.23
CA PHE A 119 16.35 8.85 24.90
C PHE A 119 16.25 10.34 25.22
N TRP A 120 17.39 10.99 25.37
CA TRP A 120 17.49 12.44 25.43
C TRP A 120 17.86 12.97 24.05
N ALA A 121 17.23 14.06 23.61
CA ALA A 121 17.60 14.71 22.36
C ALA A 121 17.43 16.23 22.42
N LYS A 122 18.17 16.91 21.55
CA LYS A 122 17.99 18.34 21.21
C LYS A 122 18.37 18.60 19.76
N GLY A 123 17.89 19.70 19.19
CA GLY A 123 18.32 20.22 17.89
C GLY A 123 19.09 21.54 18.00
N SER A 124 19.84 21.92 16.97
CA SER A 124 20.38 23.28 16.86
C SER A 124 19.29 24.31 16.58
N THR A 125 18.13 23.83 16.13
CA THR A 125 16.86 24.55 15.99
C THR A 125 15.71 23.64 16.43
N THR A 126 14.49 24.17 16.50
CA THR A 126 13.28 23.35 16.62
C THR A 126 12.97 22.69 15.27
N ALA A 127 12.79 21.38 15.26
CA ALA A 127 12.45 20.59 14.08
C ALA A 127 11.58 19.39 14.48
N VAL A 128 10.93 18.76 13.50
CA VAL A 128 10.23 17.49 13.67
C VAL A 128 11.04 16.40 12.99
N ILE A 129 11.24 15.28 13.68
CA ILE A 129 11.90 14.09 13.15
C ILE A 129 11.07 12.86 13.49
N GLU A 130 11.17 11.81 12.68
CA GLU A 130 10.65 10.49 13.04
C GLU A 130 11.70 9.79 13.91
N ALA A 131 11.26 9.09 14.97
CA ALA A 131 12.08 8.20 15.77
C ALA A 131 11.30 6.95 16.21
N GLY A 132 12.00 5.87 16.54
CA GLY A 132 11.36 4.64 16.97
C GLY A 132 12.33 3.47 17.17
N PHE A 133 11.80 2.25 17.06
CA PHE A 133 12.56 1.00 17.11
C PHE A 133 11.88 -0.08 16.24
N GLY A 134 12.48 -1.28 16.19
CA GLY A 134 11.94 -2.48 15.54
C GLY A 134 12.27 -2.62 14.05
N SER A 135 12.93 -1.63 13.44
CA SER A 135 13.49 -1.77 12.08
C SER A 135 14.87 -2.41 12.12
N ASP A 136 15.06 -3.46 11.32
CA ASP A 136 16.31 -4.22 11.17
C ASP A 136 16.78 -4.36 9.70
N PHE A 137 16.02 -3.83 8.74
CA PHE A 137 16.22 -3.92 7.28
C PHE A 137 16.23 -5.37 6.76
N ILE A 138 15.54 -6.25 7.46
CA ILE A 138 15.30 -7.63 7.03
C ILE A 138 13.80 -7.84 6.97
N ASP A 139 13.16 -7.90 8.14
CA ASP A 139 11.74 -8.20 8.25
C ASP A 139 10.95 -7.02 8.85
N ASP A 140 11.60 -6.15 9.63
CA ASP A 140 10.99 -5.00 10.32
C ASP A 140 9.70 -5.35 11.10
N THR A 141 9.60 -6.60 11.59
CA THR A 141 8.34 -7.24 12.02
C THR A 141 7.59 -6.44 13.08
N TYR A 142 8.29 -5.87 14.07
CA TYR A 142 7.70 -5.18 15.21
C TYR A 142 8.11 -3.71 15.27
N ARG A 143 8.18 -3.05 14.11
CA ARG A 143 8.48 -1.61 14.02
C ARG A 143 7.40 -0.76 14.68
N ALA A 144 7.84 0.23 15.45
CA ALA A 144 7.01 1.28 16.02
C ALA A 144 7.73 2.64 15.92
N THR A 145 7.12 3.63 15.27
CA THR A 145 7.69 4.97 15.08
C THR A 145 6.70 6.08 15.41
N THR A 146 7.20 7.25 15.76
CA THR A 146 6.42 8.48 15.96
C THR A 146 7.24 9.68 15.55
N ASP A 147 6.54 10.73 15.12
CA ASP A 147 7.14 12.05 15.01
C ASP A 147 7.40 12.63 16.42
N ILE A 148 8.57 13.23 16.59
CA ILE A 148 8.95 13.95 17.81
C ILE A 148 9.34 15.39 17.48
N GLN A 149 8.89 16.32 18.31
CA GLN A 149 9.25 17.73 18.21
C GLN A 149 10.52 18.00 19.01
N LEU A 150 11.63 18.27 18.32
CA LEU A 150 12.89 18.69 18.91
C LEU A 150 12.78 20.11 19.49
N SER A 151 13.49 20.33 20.59
CA SER A 151 13.80 21.67 21.12
C SER A 151 15.29 21.94 21.11
N THR A 152 15.67 23.19 21.33
CA THR A 152 17.08 23.60 21.42
C THR A 152 17.77 23.22 22.74
N GLY A 153 16.99 22.84 23.75
CA GLY A 153 17.48 22.24 24.98
C GLY A 153 17.23 20.73 25.01
N TRP A 154 18.03 20.02 25.80
CA TRP A 154 17.86 18.59 26.05
C TRP A 154 16.48 18.27 26.64
N LYS A 155 15.78 17.35 26.01
CA LYS A 155 14.53 16.77 26.50
C LYS A 155 14.59 15.26 26.42
N LYS A 156 13.98 14.61 27.40
CA LYS A 156 13.72 13.17 27.34
C LYS A 156 12.49 12.92 26.48
N TYR A 157 12.57 11.96 25.59
CA TYR A 157 11.47 11.44 24.78
C TYR A 157 11.12 10.03 25.23
N ILE A 158 9.84 9.67 25.12
CA ILE A 158 9.29 8.37 25.50
C ILE A 158 8.51 7.85 24.30
N ILE A 159 8.92 6.70 23.77
CA ILE A 159 8.21 5.96 22.72
C ILE A 159 7.69 4.67 23.35
N PRO A 160 6.39 4.57 23.67
CA PRO A 160 5.79 3.37 24.23
C PRO A 160 5.99 2.14 23.35
N ILE A 161 6.15 0.97 23.97
CA ILE A 161 6.15 -0.30 23.25
C ILE A 161 4.70 -0.77 23.08
N PRO A 162 4.22 -1.04 21.85
CA PRO A 162 2.82 -1.41 21.61
C PRO A 162 2.38 -2.67 22.35
N ASP A 163 3.18 -3.74 22.24
CA ASP A 163 3.03 -4.98 23.01
C ASP A 163 4.43 -5.56 23.32
N PRO A 164 4.96 -5.38 24.54
CA PRO A 164 6.26 -5.90 24.91
C PRO A 164 6.38 -7.43 24.78
N SER A 165 5.27 -8.17 24.91
CA SER A 165 5.32 -9.64 24.88
C SER A 165 5.77 -10.21 23.54
N LYS A 166 5.67 -9.41 22.47
CA LYS A 166 6.12 -9.76 21.11
C LYS A 166 7.64 -9.62 20.94
N LEU A 167 8.31 -8.80 21.75
CA LEU A 167 9.73 -8.46 21.59
C LEU A 167 10.68 -9.46 22.27
N VAL A 168 10.58 -10.74 21.93
CA VAL A 168 11.38 -11.82 22.53
C VAL A 168 12.82 -11.89 22.00
N GLN A 169 13.06 -11.39 20.78
CA GLN A 169 14.32 -11.46 20.05
C GLN A 169 14.50 -10.25 19.13
N GLU A 170 14.29 -9.05 19.67
CA GLU A 170 14.31 -7.82 18.87
C GLU A 170 15.73 -7.45 18.44
N ARG A 171 15.90 -6.98 17.19
CA ARG A 171 17.19 -6.58 16.61
C ARG A 171 17.23 -5.11 16.20
N GLY A 172 16.08 -4.50 15.89
CA GLY A 172 15.96 -3.08 15.60
C GLY A 172 15.93 -2.27 16.88
N MET A 173 17.09 -1.77 17.31
CA MET A 173 17.22 -1.10 18.62
C MET A 173 16.78 0.36 18.59
N PHE A 174 17.03 1.06 17.48
CA PHE A 174 16.66 2.45 17.30
C PHE A 174 16.50 2.75 15.82
N THR A 175 15.57 3.60 15.44
CA THR A 175 15.46 4.16 14.08
C THR A 175 15.17 5.65 14.17
N PHE A 176 15.66 6.42 13.19
CA PHE A 176 15.30 7.82 13.04
C PHE A 176 15.31 8.24 11.58
N ALA A 177 14.52 9.27 11.26
CA ALA A 177 14.54 9.95 9.97
C ALA A 177 14.35 11.46 10.18
N ALA A 178 15.23 12.26 9.58
CA ALA A 178 15.23 13.70 9.71
C ALA A 178 15.42 14.37 8.34
N GLY A 179 14.43 15.17 7.96
CA GLY A 179 14.51 16.11 6.83
C GLY A 179 14.33 17.55 7.31
N THR A 180 14.18 18.46 6.35
CA THR A 180 14.10 19.92 6.59
C THR A 180 12.71 20.51 6.32
N GLN A 181 11.67 19.68 6.23
CA GLN A 181 10.29 20.10 5.98
C GLN A 181 9.81 21.07 7.07
N SER A 182 10.08 20.77 8.35
CA SER A 182 9.72 21.62 9.48
C SER A 182 10.58 22.88 9.63
N THR A 183 11.71 22.96 8.92
CA THR A 183 12.67 24.07 8.98
C THR A 183 12.68 24.92 7.71
N ASN A 184 11.72 24.69 6.80
CA ASN A 184 11.64 25.34 5.49
C ASN A 184 12.92 25.20 4.65
N GLY A 185 13.51 24.00 4.66
CA GLY A 185 14.70 23.68 3.86
C GLY A 185 16.03 24.07 4.51
N LEU A 186 16.05 24.60 5.74
CA LEU A 186 17.28 24.89 6.44
C LEU A 186 17.84 23.64 7.11
N GLY A 187 19.06 23.24 6.72
CA GLY A 187 19.83 22.20 7.40
C GLY A 187 20.11 22.55 8.88
N TYR A 188 20.27 21.53 9.71
CA TYR A 188 20.44 21.67 11.16
C TYR A 188 21.17 20.47 11.75
N ALA A 189 21.50 20.53 13.04
CA ALA A 189 22.14 19.42 13.75
C ALA A 189 21.21 18.90 14.85
N ILE A 190 21.30 17.61 15.13
CA ILE A 190 20.58 16.92 16.21
C ILE A 190 21.63 16.25 17.10
N TRP A 191 21.43 16.31 18.41
CA TRP A 191 22.17 15.51 19.37
C TRP A 191 21.21 14.54 20.06
N ILE A 192 21.62 13.28 20.20
CA ILE A 192 20.84 12.21 20.85
C ILE A 192 21.76 11.48 21.84
N ASP A 193 21.25 11.22 23.03
CA ASP A 193 22.02 10.66 24.14
C ASP A 193 21.15 9.72 25.00
N GLU A 194 21.77 8.83 25.78
CA GLU A 194 21.13 7.93 26.74
C GLU A 194 19.94 7.13 26.14
N ILE A 195 20.17 6.50 25.00
CA ILE A 195 19.18 5.67 24.28
C ILE A 195 19.07 4.31 24.97
N LYS A 196 17.87 3.97 25.44
CA LYS A 196 17.60 2.72 26.16
C LYS A 196 16.13 2.35 26.21
N PHE A 197 15.85 1.06 26.27
CA PHE A 197 14.58 0.53 26.72
C PHE A 197 14.48 0.60 28.26
N GLU A 198 13.35 1.08 28.76
CA GLU A 198 13.05 1.23 30.18
C GLU A 198 11.67 0.63 30.51
N ASN A 199 11.51 0.24 31.77
CA ASN A 199 10.21 -0.08 32.36
C ASN A 199 9.85 1.09 33.26
N LEU A 200 9.10 2.04 32.71
CA LEU A 200 8.71 3.28 33.37
C LEU A 200 7.58 3.05 34.38
N GLY A 201 6.71 2.07 34.13
CA GLY A 201 5.52 1.78 34.94
C GLY A 201 4.45 2.88 34.86
N THR A 202 4.63 3.85 33.96
CA THR A 202 3.75 5.01 33.77
C THR A 202 3.10 5.07 32.39
N VAL A 203 3.40 4.12 31.51
CA VAL A 203 2.74 3.96 30.20
C VAL A 203 1.38 3.29 30.45
N ALA A 204 0.29 3.94 30.04
CA ALA A 204 -1.05 3.46 30.34
C ALA A 204 -2.07 3.85 29.26
N GLN A 205 -3.30 3.32 29.37
CA GLN A 205 -4.42 3.62 28.46
C GLN A 205 -4.12 3.32 26.98
N PRO A 206 -3.81 2.05 26.65
CA PRO A 206 -3.72 1.61 25.26
C PRO A 206 -5.02 1.96 24.51
N ARG A 207 -4.87 2.55 23.33
CA ARG A 207 -5.96 2.95 22.44
C ARG A 207 -5.55 2.61 21.00
N PRO A 208 -5.62 1.32 20.61
CA PRO A 208 -5.25 0.91 19.27
C PRO A 208 -6.26 1.42 18.24
N ARG A 209 -5.81 1.60 16.99
CA ARG A 209 -6.65 1.97 15.86
C ARG A 209 -6.25 1.22 14.60
N ILE A 210 -7.24 0.92 13.78
CA ILE A 210 -7.10 0.57 12.37
C ILE A 210 -7.90 1.60 11.57
N GLU A 211 -7.62 1.75 10.27
CA GLU A 211 -8.33 2.70 9.40
C GLU A 211 -8.35 4.13 9.97
N ASN A 212 -7.27 4.54 10.66
CA ASN A 212 -7.14 5.82 11.39
C ASN A 212 -8.18 6.02 12.52
N GLY A 213 -8.94 4.98 12.87
CA GLY A 213 -10.04 5.03 13.82
C GLY A 213 -11.42 5.23 13.18
N ASP A 214 -11.50 5.24 11.85
CA ASP A 214 -12.75 5.41 11.10
C ASP A 214 -13.34 4.06 10.67
N ASN A 215 -14.64 4.05 10.37
CA ASN A 215 -15.29 2.91 9.74
C ASN A 215 -15.25 3.11 8.22
N SER A 216 -14.21 2.58 7.59
CA SER A 216 -13.99 2.61 6.15
C SER A 216 -14.93 1.66 5.42
N PHE A 217 -15.25 1.98 4.18
CA PHE A 217 -16.07 1.14 3.30
C PHE A 217 -15.36 0.92 1.97
N ALA A 218 -15.26 -0.33 1.53
CA ALA A 218 -14.73 -0.72 0.25
C ALA A 218 -15.73 -1.65 -0.46
N GLN A 219 -16.10 -1.31 -1.69
CA GLN A 219 -16.89 -2.18 -2.55
C GLN A 219 -15.97 -2.80 -3.61
N THR A 220 -16.09 -4.10 -3.82
CA THR A 220 -15.23 -4.87 -4.74
C THR A 220 -15.94 -6.15 -5.21
N PHE A 221 -15.18 -7.07 -5.81
CA PHE A 221 -15.64 -8.36 -6.31
C PHE A 221 -14.83 -9.49 -5.69
N THR A 222 -15.32 -10.72 -5.89
CA THR A 222 -14.59 -11.94 -5.58
C THR A 222 -13.27 -11.97 -6.34
N GLY A 223 -12.16 -12.23 -5.63
CA GLY A 223 -10.80 -12.09 -6.13
C GLY A 223 -10.16 -10.71 -5.83
N GLY A 224 -10.93 -9.75 -5.31
CA GLY A 224 -10.42 -8.47 -4.83
C GLY A 224 -9.41 -8.63 -3.69
N ASN A 225 -8.42 -7.74 -3.65
CA ASN A 225 -7.40 -7.68 -2.61
C ASN A 225 -7.42 -6.28 -2.00
N LEU A 226 -7.52 -6.17 -0.68
CA LEU A 226 -7.47 -4.93 0.07
C LEU A 226 -6.39 -5.02 1.16
N GLN A 227 -6.01 -3.89 1.72
CA GLN A 227 -5.06 -3.80 2.83
C GLN A 227 -5.71 -2.97 3.94
N VAL A 228 -5.64 -3.46 5.18
CA VAL A 228 -5.99 -2.64 6.35
C VAL A 228 -4.86 -1.63 6.59
N GLU A 229 -5.21 -0.36 6.71
CA GLU A 229 -4.28 0.75 6.85
C GLU A 229 -4.48 1.52 8.17
N GLY A 230 -3.77 2.64 8.36
CA GLY A 230 -3.96 3.53 9.51
C GLY A 230 -3.69 2.89 10.87
N LEU A 231 -2.77 1.91 10.91
CA LEU A 231 -2.42 1.10 12.07
C LEU A 231 -1.64 1.92 13.09
N THR A 232 -2.28 2.25 14.21
CA THR A 232 -1.63 3.05 15.27
C THR A 232 -1.95 2.53 16.66
N GLN A 233 -1.08 2.87 17.61
CA GLN A 233 -1.29 2.63 19.03
C GLN A 233 -0.95 3.88 19.82
N THR A 234 -1.90 4.35 20.63
CA THR A 234 -1.72 5.51 21.50
C THR A 234 -1.67 5.09 22.97
N PHE A 235 -0.68 5.58 23.70
CA PHE A 235 -0.63 5.49 25.16
C PHE A 235 -0.53 6.88 25.80
N SER A 236 -1.07 7.00 27.01
CA SER A 236 -0.78 8.12 27.89
C SER A 236 0.56 7.90 28.60
N THR A 237 1.41 8.92 28.58
CA THR A 237 2.70 8.96 29.29
C THR A 237 2.72 10.13 30.28
N THR A 238 3.81 10.24 31.05
CA THR A 238 4.05 11.40 31.93
C THR A 238 4.24 12.72 31.16
N GLN A 239 4.46 12.65 29.85
CA GLN A 239 4.67 13.81 28.97
C GLN A 239 3.44 14.14 28.10
N GLY A 240 2.36 13.37 28.23
CA GLY A 240 1.18 13.45 27.38
C GLY A 240 0.95 12.16 26.59
N ASP A 241 -0.03 12.20 25.70
CA ASP A 241 -0.33 11.08 24.80
C ASP A 241 0.74 10.97 23.70
N VAL A 242 1.19 9.75 23.45
CA VAL A 242 2.11 9.41 22.36
C VAL A 242 1.43 8.38 21.48
N THR A 243 1.29 8.70 20.19
CA THR A 243 0.74 7.81 19.16
C THR A 243 1.88 7.30 18.31
N THR A 244 1.98 5.98 18.18
CA THR A 244 2.96 5.32 17.32
C THR A 244 2.28 4.74 16.10
N ASN A 245 2.91 4.90 14.93
CA ASN A 245 2.64 4.07 13.75
C ASN A 245 3.29 2.71 14.00
N VAL A 246 2.53 1.63 13.82
CA VAL A 246 3.00 0.29 14.16
C VAL A 246 2.71 -0.68 13.02
N THR A 247 3.47 -1.77 12.95
CA THR A 247 3.26 -2.81 11.94
C THR A 247 2.03 -3.66 12.22
N PRO A 248 1.46 -4.32 11.19
CA PRO A 248 0.34 -5.23 11.33
C PRO A 248 0.57 -6.37 12.35
N ASN A 249 1.82 -6.82 12.54
CA ASN A 249 2.15 -7.95 13.43
C ASN A 249 1.85 -7.70 14.92
N TYR A 250 1.56 -6.46 15.31
CA TYR A 250 1.05 -6.16 16.65
C TYR A 250 -0.46 -6.45 16.79
N PHE A 251 -1.20 -6.47 15.69
CA PHE A 251 -2.64 -6.65 15.66
C PHE A 251 -3.04 -8.10 15.42
N GLU A 252 -4.16 -8.48 16.02
CA GLU A 252 -4.89 -9.71 15.72
C GLU A 252 -6.16 -9.30 14.96
N PHE A 253 -6.17 -9.51 13.65
CA PHE A 253 -7.30 -9.16 12.78
C PHE A 253 -8.39 -10.24 12.77
N SER A 254 -9.64 -9.83 12.56
CA SER A 254 -10.77 -10.73 12.44
C SER A 254 -11.73 -10.27 11.35
N SER A 255 -12.41 -11.23 10.72
CA SER A 255 -13.49 -10.99 9.75
C SER A 255 -14.81 -11.48 10.34
N SER A 256 -15.86 -10.68 10.21
CA SER A 256 -17.20 -11.07 10.62
C SER A 256 -17.80 -12.18 9.72
N ASP A 257 -17.33 -12.30 8.48
CA ASP A 257 -17.70 -13.38 7.56
C ASP A 257 -16.52 -13.78 6.65
N ALA A 258 -15.82 -14.85 7.04
CA ALA A 258 -14.71 -15.41 6.29
C ALA A 258 -15.11 -16.07 4.95
N SER A 259 -16.40 -16.29 4.69
CA SER A 259 -16.88 -16.74 3.38
C SER A 259 -17.01 -15.61 2.37
N VAL A 260 -17.00 -14.35 2.83
CA VAL A 260 -16.98 -13.14 1.99
C VAL A 260 -15.57 -12.60 1.88
N ALA A 261 -14.89 -12.36 3.01
CA ALA A 261 -13.53 -11.84 3.05
C ALA A 261 -12.70 -12.45 4.18
N THR A 262 -11.48 -12.90 3.86
CA THR A 262 -10.50 -13.37 4.84
C THR A 262 -9.45 -12.31 5.07
N VAL A 263 -8.88 -12.23 6.28
CA VAL A 263 -7.80 -11.30 6.62
C VAL A 263 -6.61 -12.06 7.21
N SER A 264 -5.40 -11.74 6.75
CA SER A 264 -4.15 -12.33 7.25
C SER A 264 -3.55 -11.54 8.41
N GLU A 265 -2.52 -12.10 9.05
CA GLU A 265 -1.75 -11.43 10.11
C GLU A 265 -1.04 -10.14 9.65
N LEU A 266 -0.86 -9.96 8.34
CA LEU A 266 -0.29 -8.75 7.75
C LEU A 266 -1.35 -7.69 7.42
N GLY A 267 -2.60 -7.91 7.82
CA GLY A 267 -3.72 -7.01 7.48
C GLY A 267 -4.14 -7.07 6.01
N LYS A 268 -3.61 -8.01 5.23
CA LYS A 268 -4.05 -8.25 3.84
C LYS A 268 -5.42 -8.94 3.85
N VAL A 269 -6.38 -8.36 3.15
CA VAL A 269 -7.75 -8.86 3.01
C VAL A 269 -7.95 -9.44 1.61
N ASP A 270 -8.32 -10.71 1.54
CA ASP A 270 -8.66 -11.40 0.30
C ASP A 270 -10.19 -11.62 0.24
N VAL A 271 -10.83 -11.15 -0.82
CA VAL A 271 -12.27 -11.28 -1.03
C VAL A 271 -12.58 -12.58 -1.76
N VAL A 272 -13.31 -13.48 -1.12
CA VAL A 272 -13.47 -14.89 -1.53
C VAL A 272 -14.91 -15.28 -1.85
N GLY A 273 -15.89 -14.41 -1.61
CA GLY A 273 -17.29 -14.64 -1.96
C GLY A 273 -18.11 -13.36 -1.99
N SER A 274 -19.38 -13.47 -2.38
CA SER A 274 -20.34 -12.36 -2.41
C SER A 274 -20.93 -12.07 -1.03
N GLY A 275 -21.28 -10.81 -0.78
CA GLY A 275 -21.91 -10.38 0.48
C GLY A 275 -21.12 -9.26 1.15
N THR A 276 -21.28 -9.12 2.46
CA THR A 276 -20.61 -8.08 3.25
C THR A 276 -19.86 -8.71 4.42
N ALA A 277 -18.60 -8.32 4.61
CA ALA A 277 -17.81 -8.63 5.78
C ALA A 277 -17.31 -7.34 6.44
N GLU A 278 -17.11 -7.38 7.75
CA GLU A 278 -16.48 -6.31 8.51
C GLU A 278 -15.17 -6.85 9.09
N ILE A 279 -14.07 -6.17 8.78
CA ILE A 279 -12.75 -6.46 9.31
C ILE A 279 -12.50 -5.56 10.52
N THR A 280 -12.18 -6.19 11.64
CA THR A 280 -11.83 -5.54 12.91
C THR A 280 -10.50 -6.07 13.44
N ALA A 281 -9.93 -5.45 14.48
CA ALA A 281 -8.69 -5.92 15.07
C ALA A 281 -8.64 -5.70 16.59
N THR A 282 -7.78 -6.46 17.26
CA THR A 282 -7.36 -6.21 18.64
C THR A 282 -5.84 -6.06 18.72
N LEU A 283 -5.34 -5.31 19.71
CA LEU A 283 -3.90 -5.21 20.01
C LEU A 283 -3.72 -5.33 21.51
N GLY A 284 -2.92 -6.30 21.96
CA GLY A 284 -2.69 -6.52 23.40
C GLY A 284 -3.97 -6.87 24.19
N GLY A 285 -5.00 -7.40 23.50
CA GLY A 285 -6.31 -7.72 24.07
C GLY A 285 -7.32 -6.57 24.09
N GLU A 286 -6.94 -5.36 23.65
CA GLU A 286 -7.84 -4.21 23.53
C GLU A 286 -8.41 -4.12 22.12
N GLU A 287 -9.70 -3.80 21.98
CA GLU A 287 -10.33 -3.56 20.69
C GLU A 287 -9.76 -2.30 20.02
N ALA A 288 -9.34 -2.42 18.77
CA ALA A 288 -8.92 -1.28 17.97
C ALA A 288 -10.14 -0.46 17.53
N ALA A 289 -10.06 0.86 17.63
CA ALA A 289 -11.07 1.72 17.04
C ALA A 289 -10.92 1.72 15.50
N GLY A 290 -12.06 1.82 14.81
CA GLY A 290 -12.15 1.74 13.35
C GLY A 290 -12.42 0.33 12.85
N SER A 291 -12.83 0.24 11.58
CA SER A 291 -13.16 -1.03 10.89
C SER A 291 -13.07 -0.84 9.38
N LEU A 292 -12.88 -1.94 8.65
CA LEU A 292 -13.02 -1.96 7.19
C LEU A 292 -14.23 -2.81 6.81
N VAL A 293 -15.29 -2.18 6.33
CA VAL A 293 -16.46 -2.87 5.76
C VAL A 293 -16.20 -3.17 4.30
N VAL A 294 -16.21 -4.45 3.95
CA VAL A 294 -16.02 -4.95 2.59
C VAL A 294 -17.35 -5.43 2.04
N GLU A 295 -17.82 -4.80 0.98
CA GLU A 295 -18.95 -5.30 0.18
C GLU A 295 -18.42 -5.94 -1.10
N SER A 296 -18.64 -7.25 -1.24
CA SER A 296 -18.39 -7.99 -2.46
C SER A 296 -19.68 -8.15 -3.25
N LEU A 297 -19.69 -7.61 -4.47
CA LEU A 297 -20.81 -7.76 -5.41
C LEU A 297 -20.87 -9.16 -6.04
N GLY A 298 -19.96 -10.06 -5.66
CA GLY A 298 -19.87 -11.43 -6.15
C GLY A 298 -18.82 -11.63 -7.21
N ASP A 299 -19.02 -12.58 -8.12
CA ASP A 299 -18.07 -12.83 -9.20
C ASP A 299 -18.02 -11.62 -10.12
N PHE A 300 -16.83 -11.09 -10.37
CA PHE A 300 -16.62 -10.20 -11.49
C PHE A 300 -16.61 -11.06 -12.75
N PHE A 301 -17.59 -10.86 -13.62
CA PHE A 301 -17.52 -11.37 -14.98
C PHE A 301 -16.77 -10.32 -15.78
N SER A 302 -15.67 -10.68 -16.48
CA SER A 302 -15.06 -9.77 -17.45
C SER A 302 -16.02 -9.48 -18.60
N ALA A 303 -15.80 -8.35 -19.27
CA ALA A 303 -16.50 -8.05 -20.50
C ALA A 303 -16.26 -9.17 -21.53
N PRO A 304 -17.19 -9.40 -22.48
CA PRO A 304 -16.97 -10.34 -23.57
C PRO A 304 -15.66 -10.03 -24.31
N ALA A 305 -14.70 -10.95 -24.26
CA ALA A 305 -13.40 -10.76 -24.91
C ALA A 305 -13.60 -10.46 -26.41
N PRO A 306 -13.07 -9.33 -26.94
CA PRO A 306 -13.23 -9.00 -28.34
C PRO A 306 -12.65 -10.07 -29.27
N THR A 307 -13.45 -10.52 -30.23
CA THR A 307 -13.06 -11.60 -31.16
C THR A 307 -12.74 -11.10 -32.57
N ARG A 308 -12.84 -9.79 -32.82
CA ARG A 308 -12.63 -9.20 -34.14
C ARG A 308 -11.14 -9.22 -34.51
N ASP A 309 -10.84 -9.34 -35.80
CA ASP A 309 -9.47 -9.27 -36.30
C ASP A 309 -8.87 -7.91 -35.93
N PRO A 310 -7.69 -7.85 -35.27
CA PRO A 310 -7.03 -6.59 -34.96
C PRO A 310 -6.84 -5.67 -36.17
N GLN A 311 -6.73 -6.20 -37.39
CA GLN A 311 -6.64 -5.38 -38.62
C GLN A 311 -7.95 -4.66 -38.97
N SER A 312 -9.07 -5.11 -38.42
CA SER A 312 -10.40 -4.53 -38.62
C SER A 312 -10.82 -3.59 -37.49
N VAL A 313 -9.92 -3.30 -36.54
CA VAL A 313 -10.21 -2.59 -35.30
C VAL A 313 -9.28 -1.37 -35.12
N ILE A 314 -9.87 -0.25 -34.68
CA ILE A 314 -9.13 0.88 -34.10
C ILE A 314 -9.55 0.96 -32.64
N SER A 315 -8.69 0.49 -31.73
CA SER A 315 -8.99 0.42 -30.30
C SER A 315 -8.68 1.72 -29.58
N LEU A 316 -9.54 2.10 -28.64
CA LEU A 316 -9.35 3.23 -27.72
C LEU A 316 -9.10 2.75 -26.28
N PHE A 317 -9.78 1.68 -25.87
CA PHE A 317 -9.66 1.08 -24.54
C PHE A 317 -10.02 -0.40 -24.62
N SER A 318 -9.02 -1.28 -24.65
CA SER A 318 -9.22 -2.74 -24.57
C SER A 318 -7.91 -3.46 -24.33
N ASN A 319 -7.87 -4.33 -23.33
CA ASN A 319 -6.71 -5.19 -23.08
C ASN A 319 -6.48 -6.26 -24.18
N ALA A 320 -7.42 -6.43 -25.11
CA ALA A 320 -7.31 -7.37 -26.23
C ALA A 320 -6.59 -6.80 -27.47
N TYR A 321 -6.47 -5.48 -27.58
CA TYR A 321 -5.92 -4.80 -28.75
C TYR A 321 -4.83 -3.78 -28.37
N GLN A 322 -4.13 -3.27 -29.38
CA GLN A 322 -3.26 -2.12 -29.18
C GLN A 322 -4.09 -0.83 -29.26
N ASP A 323 -4.21 -0.13 -28.13
CA ASP A 323 -4.96 1.12 -28.06
C ASP A 323 -4.24 2.28 -28.75
N ARG A 324 -5.05 3.12 -29.41
CA ARG A 324 -4.64 4.46 -29.82
C ARG A 324 -4.62 5.37 -28.59
N PRO A 325 -3.70 6.35 -28.52
CA PRO A 325 -3.69 7.31 -27.43
C PRO A 325 -5.01 8.06 -27.30
N VAL A 326 -5.49 8.22 -26.08
CA VAL A 326 -6.67 9.02 -25.68
C VAL A 326 -6.19 10.06 -24.67
N ASP A 327 -6.72 11.29 -24.73
CA ASP A 327 -6.34 12.33 -23.78
C ASP A 327 -6.87 12.01 -22.38
N PHE A 328 -8.15 11.61 -22.30
CA PHE A 328 -8.80 11.14 -21.08
C PHE A 328 -10.13 10.44 -21.40
N PHE A 329 -10.54 9.57 -20.47
CA PHE A 329 -11.86 8.92 -20.48
C PHE A 329 -12.90 9.65 -19.61
N ASN A 330 -12.50 10.71 -18.92
CA ASN A 330 -13.39 11.59 -18.17
C ASN A 330 -12.86 13.03 -18.17
N GLY A 331 -13.59 13.95 -18.81
CA GLY A 331 -13.19 15.36 -18.95
C GLY A 331 -13.50 16.28 -17.76
N PHE A 332 -14.24 15.80 -16.74
CA PHE A 332 -14.61 16.56 -15.54
C PHE A 332 -15.12 17.99 -15.84
N TYR A 333 -16.06 18.14 -16.78
CA TYR A 333 -16.49 19.46 -17.29
C TYR A 333 -17.29 20.28 -16.25
N ALA A 334 -16.59 20.94 -15.33
CA ALA A 334 -17.19 21.81 -14.32
C ALA A 334 -17.79 23.08 -14.94
N PRO A 335 -18.93 23.59 -14.43
CA PRO A 335 -19.72 23.06 -13.30
C PRO A 335 -20.83 22.09 -13.72
N PHE A 336 -20.82 21.60 -14.97
CA PHE A 336 -21.96 20.89 -15.55
C PHE A 336 -21.92 19.39 -15.31
N GLN A 337 -20.73 18.80 -15.20
CA GLN A 337 -20.55 17.37 -14.99
C GLN A 337 -20.55 17.02 -13.50
N THR A 338 -21.34 16.00 -13.13
CA THR A 338 -21.31 15.37 -11.80
C THR A 338 -20.61 14.03 -11.80
N THR A 339 -20.43 13.40 -12.97
CA THR A 339 -19.78 12.10 -13.12
C THR A 339 -18.37 12.11 -12.56
N THR A 340 -18.10 11.20 -11.64
CA THR A 340 -16.78 10.86 -11.09
C THR A 340 -16.31 9.52 -11.63
N SER A 341 -15.02 9.21 -11.49
CA SER A 341 -14.46 7.92 -11.93
C SER A 341 -13.78 7.18 -10.78
N SER A 342 -13.82 5.85 -10.81
CA SER A 342 -13.13 4.95 -9.88
C SER A 342 -12.62 3.71 -10.62
N ASP A 343 -11.91 3.94 -11.72
CA ASP A 343 -11.39 2.91 -12.63
C ASP A 343 -10.52 1.90 -11.87
N PHE A 344 -10.57 0.63 -12.26
CA PHE A 344 -9.85 -0.45 -11.58
C PHE A 344 -9.34 -1.50 -12.56
N THR A 345 -8.30 -2.23 -12.15
CA THR A 345 -7.79 -3.39 -12.89
C THR A 345 -8.12 -4.65 -12.10
N ILE A 346 -8.72 -5.65 -12.73
CA ILE A 346 -9.02 -6.94 -12.12
C ILE A 346 -8.56 -8.07 -13.03
N GLN A 347 -7.75 -8.99 -12.51
CA GLN A 347 -7.18 -10.10 -13.29
C GLN A 347 -6.42 -9.67 -14.56
N GLY A 348 -5.89 -8.45 -14.60
CA GLY A 348 -5.18 -7.89 -15.76
C GLY A 348 -6.07 -7.25 -16.83
N ASP A 349 -7.37 -7.12 -16.53
CA ASP A 349 -8.38 -6.45 -17.34
C ASP A 349 -8.65 -5.06 -16.75
N ASP A 350 -8.48 -4.01 -17.55
CA ASP A 350 -8.68 -2.63 -17.13
C ASP A 350 -10.14 -2.23 -17.37
N VAL A 351 -10.77 -1.62 -16.36
CA VAL A 351 -12.20 -1.31 -16.38
C VAL A 351 -12.42 0.14 -15.99
N LEU A 352 -13.12 0.90 -16.84
CA LEU A 352 -13.56 2.24 -16.50
C LEU A 352 -14.79 2.16 -15.60
N TYR A 353 -14.82 2.93 -14.52
CA TYR A 353 -15.97 2.94 -13.60
C TYR A 353 -16.49 4.36 -13.43
N TYR A 354 -17.67 4.63 -13.99
CA TYR A 354 -18.36 5.89 -13.80
C TYR A 354 -19.34 5.84 -12.63
N LEU A 355 -19.27 6.87 -11.79
CA LEU A 355 -20.07 7.09 -10.59
C LEU A 355 -20.77 8.45 -10.67
N ASN A 356 -21.87 8.66 -9.95
CA ASN A 356 -22.62 9.93 -9.92
C ASN A 356 -22.97 10.44 -11.33
N PHE A 357 -23.27 9.52 -12.24
CA PHE A 357 -23.28 9.78 -13.67
C PHE A 357 -24.38 10.77 -14.09
N ASN A 358 -24.00 11.76 -14.88
CA ASN A 358 -24.94 12.58 -15.66
C ASN A 358 -24.55 12.63 -17.15
N PHE A 359 -23.28 12.88 -17.44
CA PHE A 359 -22.64 12.67 -18.74
C PHE A 359 -21.12 12.54 -18.56
N VAL A 360 -20.43 12.01 -19.55
CA VAL A 360 -18.95 12.00 -19.59
C VAL A 360 -18.47 12.14 -21.03
N GLY A 361 -17.38 12.88 -21.20
CA GLY A 361 -16.67 12.99 -22.48
C GLY A 361 -15.37 12.20 -22.45
N ILE A 362 -15.13 11.48 -23.53
CA ILE A 362 -13.87 10.81 -23.87
C ILE A 362 -13.27 11.61 -25.02
N GLU A 363 -12.10 12.19 -24.82
CA GLU A 363 -11.43 13.07 -25.79
C GLU A 363 -10.13 12.46 -26.30
N PHE A 364 -9.87 12.63 -27.60
CA PHE A 364 -8.67 12.14 -28.28
C PHE A 364 -8.31 13.11 -29.40
N ASN A 365 -8.00 14.35 -29.03
CA ASN A 365 -7.85 15.47 -29.97
C ASN A 365 -6.98 16.65 -29.49
N ARG A 366 -6.50 16.66 -28.24
CA ARG A 366 -5.82 17.84 -27.63
C ARG A 366 -4.32 17.62 -27.53
N GLY A 367 -3.91 16.56 -26.83
CA GLY A 367 -2.54 16.10 -26.70
C GLY A 367 -2.23 14.91 -27.62
N VAL A 368 -3.25 14.38 -28.30
CA VAL A 368 -3.17 13.25 -29.23
C VAL A 368 -3.85 13.60 -30.55
N SER A 369 -3.53 12.87 -31.62
CA SER A 369 -4.15 13.06 -32.93
C SER A 369 -5.57 12.49 -32.96
N THR A 370 -6.46 13.18 -33.67
CA THR A 370 -7.78 12.66 -34.03
C THR A 370 -7.67 11.38 -34.87
N ILE A 371 -8.77 10.65 -34.94
CA ILE A 371 -8.82 9.33 -35.54
C ILE A 371 -9.51 9.39 -36.91
N ASN A 372 -8.80 8.92 -37.93
CA ASN A 372 -9.39 8.61 -39.22
C ASN A 372 -10.01 7.22 -39.19
N ALA A 373 -11.33 7.16 -39.00
CA ALA A 373 -12.14 5.95 -39.03
C ALA A 373 -13.09 5.96 -40.25
N SER A 374 -12.67 6.53 -41.37
CA SER A 374 -13.50 6.68 -42.59
C SER A 374 -14.09 5.35 -43.07
N LEU A 375 -13.33 4.26 -42.90
CA LEU A 375 -13.73 2.89 -43.25
C LEU A 375 -14.52 2.18 -42.15
N ALA A 376 -14.57 2.71 -40.92
CA ALA A 376 -15.30 2.11 -39.83
C ALA A 376 -16.81 2.18 -40.06
N THR A 377 -17.48 1.12 -39.65
CA THR A 377 -18.94 0.98 -39.75
C THR A 377 -19.63 1.15 -38.41
N HIS A 378 -18.94 0.79 -37.33
CA HIS A 378 -19.49 0.74 -35.99
C HIS A 378 -18.48 1.23 -34.95
N LEU A 379 -19.02 1.73 -33.84
CA LEU A 379 -18.33 1.98 -32.58
C LEU A 379 -18.88 0.99 -31.55
N HIS A 380 -18.00 0.27 -30.87
CA HIS A 380 -18.32 -0.75 -29.88
C HIS A 380 -18.03 -0.28 -28.46
N PHE A 381 -18.87 -0.72 -27.52
CA PHE A 381 -18.65 -0.65 -26.07
C PHE A 381 -19.19 -1.93 -25.43
N ASP A 382 -18.55 -2.38 -24.37
CA ASP A 382 -19.18 -3.25 -23.38
C ASP A 382 -19.54 -2.43 -22.14
N ILE A 383 -20.79 -2.54 -21.68
CA ILE A 383 -21.29 -1.83 -20.50
C ILE A 383 -21.84 -2.82 -19.47
N PHE A 384 -21.43 -2.70 -18.22
CA PHE A 384 -21.95 -3.50 -17.10
C PHE A 384 -22.64 -2.61 -16.07
N ILE A 385 -23.83 -3.01 -15.62
CA ILE A 385 -24.55 -2.29 -14.57
C ILE A 385 -24.41 -3.05 -13.24
N PRO A 386 -23.67 -2.53 -12.24
CA PRO A 386 -23.43 -3.26 -11.00
C PRO A 386 -24.65 -3.31 -10.06
N VAL A 387 -25.56 -2.33 -10.16
CA VAL A 387 -26.76 -2.22 -9.32
C VAL A 387 -28.03 -2.16 -10.15
N ASP A 388 -29.19 -2.42 -9.56
CA ASP A 388 -30.47 -2.35 -10.28
C ASP A 388 -30.69 -0.97 -10.94
N PRO A 389 -30.74 -0.87 -12.28
CA PRO A 389 -30.94 0.40 -12.95
C PRO A 389 -32.40 0.85 -12.87
N PRO A 390 -32.69 2.16 -13.02
CA PRO A 390 -34.06 2.66 -13.16
C PRO A 390 -34.90 1.89 -14.21
N VAL A 391 -36.19 1.71 -13.96
CA VAL A 391 -37.10 0.96 -14.87
C VAL A 391 -37.14 1.54 -16.30
N ASN A 392 -36.88 2.84 -16.45
CA ASN A 392 -36.84 3.56 -17.71
C ASN A 392 -35.40 3.88 -18.16
N THR A 393 -34.44 2.99 -17.91
CA THR A 393 -33.03 3.27 -18.24
C THR A 393 -32.74 3.45 -19.72
N GLY A 394 -31.84 4.39 -20.01
CA GLY A 394 -31.26 4.56 -21.32
C GLY A 394 -30.01 5.45 -21.29
N LEU A 395 -29.12 5.21 -22.24
CA LEU A 395 -27.86 5.92 -22.43
C LEU A 395 -27.79 6.44 -23.86
N ARG A 396 -27.38 7.69 -24.05
CA ARG A 396 -27.09 8.26 -25.36
C ARG A 396 -25.59 8.24 -25.59
N ILE A 397 -25.19 7.85 -26.79
CA ILE A 397 -23.81 7.99 -27.27
C ILE A 397 -23.81 9.00 -28.41
N ASP A 398 -23.02 10.06 -28.25
CA ASP A 398 -22.72 11.02 -29.30
C ASP A 398 -21.27 10.79 -29.78
N LEU A 399 -21.06 10.68 -31.08
CA LEU A 399 -19.73 10.62 -31.70
C LEU A 399 -19.52 11.85 -32.56
N VAL A 400 -18.40 12.54 -32.35
CA VAL A 400 -18.08 13.82 -32.98
C VAL A 400 -16.87 13.67 -33.89
N ASP A 401 -17.03 14.14 -35.13
CA ASP A 401 -15.95 14.41 -36.07
C ASP A 401 -15.72 15.93 -36.15
N PHE A 402 -14.48 16.39 -36.05
CA PHE A 402 -14.13 17.81 -36.06
C PHE A 402 -13.95 18.41 -37.45
N GLY A 403 -14.53 17.78 -38.46
CA GLY A 403 -14.52 18.32 -39.80
C GLY A 403 -13.11 18.42 -40.38
N ALA A 404 -12.95 19.17 -41.47
CA ALA A 404 -11.68 19.25 -42.18
C ALA A 404 -10.65 20.14 -41.48
N ASP A 405 -11.08 20.99 -40.55
CA ASP A 405 -10.18 21.89 -39.82
C ASP A 405 -9.48 21.23 -38.62
N ASP A 406 -9.92 20.01 -38.25
CA ASP A 406 -9.36 19.19 -37.17
C ASP A 406 -9.38 19.90 -35.81
N SER A 407 -10.39 20.75 -35.58
CA SER A 407 -10.49 21.59 -34.39
C SER A 407 -11.86 21.47 -33.73
N PHE A 408 -11.87 21.27 -32.42
CA PHE A 408 -13.11 21.31 -31.63
C PHE A 408 -13.82 22.66 -31.80
N ALA A 409 -15.12 22.60 -32.11
CA ALA A 409 -15.98 23.75 -32.34
C ALA A 409 -15.43 24.72 -33.42
N GLY A 410 -14.73 24.17 -34.42
CA GLY A 410 -14.16 24.87 -35.57
C GLY A 410 -15.22 25.41 -36.55
N GLY A 411 -16.41 24.83 -36.51
CA GLY A 411 -17.59 25.28 -37.25
C GLY A 411 -17.99 24.37 -38.40
N ASP A 412 -17.23 23.30 -38.64
CA ASP A 412 -17.56 22.20 -39.54
C ASP A 412 -17.67 20.83 -38.84
N ASP A 413 -17.71 20.81 -37.51
CA ASP A 413 -17.94 19.63 -36.69
C ASP A 413 -19.26 18.94 -37.08
N THR A 414 -19.22 17.60 -37.15
CA THR A 414 -20.42 16.77 -37.37
C THR A 414 -20.61 15.79 -36.23
N VAL A 415 -21.86 15.52 -35.88
CA VAL A 415 -22.23 14.64 -34.76
C VAL A 415 -23.25 13.62 -35.23
N ILE A 416 -23.08 12.38 -34.80
CA ILE A 416 -24.12 11.36 -34.84
C ILE A 416 -24.47 10.95 -33.40
N SER A 417 -25.75 10.78 -33.13
CA SER A 417 -26.28 10.46 -31.81
C SER A 417 -27.18 9.24 -31.87
N GLN A 418 -27.01 8.31 -30.94
CA GLN A 418 -27.91 7.17 -30.78
C GLN A 418 -28.24 6.92 -29.31
N GLY A 419 -29.53 6.71 -29.02
CA GLY A 419 -30.02 6.28 -27.71
C GLY A 419 -30.16 4.76 -27.64
N PHE A 420 -29.59 4.17 -26.61
CA PHE A 420 -29.73 2.76 -26.23
C PHE A 420 -30.67 2.68 -25.03
N THR A 421 -31.68 1.82 -25.07
CA THR A 421 -32.77 1.79 -24.06
C THR A 421 -33.19 0.39 -23.63
N SER A 422 -32.42 -0.63 -24.01
CA SER A 422 -32.69 -2.04 -23.74
C SER A 422 -31.40 -2.75 -23.37
N GLY A 423 -31.50 -3.83 -22.61
CA GLY A 423 -30.36 -4.64 -22.20
C GLY A 423 -29.76 -4.24 -20.86
N PHE A 424 -30.05 -3.05 -20.34
CA PHE A 424 -29.60 -2.59 -19.01
C PHE A 424 -30.21 -3.42 -17.87
N VAL A 425 -29.56 -4.53 -17.58
CA VAL A 425 -29.88 -5.48 -16.50
C VAL A 425 -28.70 -5.48 -15.53
N SER A 426 -28.98 -5.49 -14.23
CA SER A 426 -27.93 -5.55 -13.22
C SER A 426 -27.20 -6.90 -13.29
N GLY A 427 -25.87 -6.87 -13.16
CA GLY A 427 -25.04 -8.07 -13.11
C GLY A 427 -24.68 -8.67 -14.46
N GLU A 428 -25.02 -8.02 -15.57
CA GLU A 428 -24.74 -8.52 -16.93
C GLU A 428 -24.02 -7.47 -17.80
N TRP A 429 -23.10 -7.94 -18.65
CA TRP A 429 -22.49 -7.12 -19.70
C TRP A 429 -23.40 -6.98 -20.90
N ILE A 430 -23.40 -5.78 -21.47
CA ILE A 430 -24.16 -5.42 -22.65
C ILE A 430 -23.19 -4.89 -23.68
N SER A 431 -23.06 -5.62 -24.78
CA SER A 431 -22.34 -5.14 -25.94
C SER A 431 -23.22 -4.18 -26.73
N ILE A 432 -22.72 -2.96 -26.94
CA ILE A 432 -23.34 -1.92 -27.74
C ILE A 432 -22.54 -1.75 -29.03
N ASP A 433 -23.15 -2.10 -30.16
CA ASP A 433 -22.62 -1.79 -31.50
C ASP A 433 -23.40 -0.60 -32.09
N PHE A 434 -22.83 0.60 -31.99
CA PHE A 434 -23.38 1.81 -32.57
C PHE A 434 -23.02 1.90 -34.05
N ASN A 435 -24.01 1.81 -34.95
CA ASN A 435 -23.80 2.07 -36.38
C ASN A 435 -23.52 3.55 -36.65
N ILE A 436 -22.28 3.84 -37.08
CA ILE A 436 -21.80 5.21 -37.32
C ILE A 436 -21.77 5.58 -38.80
N THR A 437 -22.30 4.72 -39.68
CA THR A 437 -22.22 4.93 -41.15
C THR A 437 -22.92 6.20 -41.62
N GLY A 438 -23.85 6.75 -40.82
CA GLY A 438 -24.53 8.01 -41.07
C GLY A 438 -23.71 9.27 -40.74
N LEU A 439 -22.60 9.16 -40.00
CA LEU A 439 -21.69 10.27 -39.71
C LEU A 439 -20.84 10.57 -40.95
N ASN A 440 -20.76 11.82 -41.41
CA ASN A 440 -19.94 12.17 -42.56
C ASN A 440 -19.45 13.62 -42.45
N PRO A 441 -18.13 13.87 -42.40
CA PRO A 441 -17.03 12.91 -42.51
C PRO A 441 -16.80 12.04 -41.24
N ARG A 442 -15.88 11.08 -41.33
CA ARG A 442 -15.34 10.26 -40.21
C ARG A 442 -13.81 10.23 -40.24
N THR A 443 -13.22 11.34 -40.67
CA THR A 443 -11.78 11.46 -40.93
C THR A 443 -11.03 12.03 -39.74
N ASN A 444 -11.69 12.80 -38.88
CA ASN A 444 -11.10 13.49 -37.74
C ASN A 444 -12.01 13.30 -36.52
N LEU A 445 -12.27 12.04 -36.15
CA LEU A 445 -13.00 11.73 -34.92
C LEU A 445 -12.16 12.20 -33.73
N GLY A 446 -12.76 12.98 -32.83
CA GLY A 446 -12.04 13.58 -31.70
C GLY A 446 -12.73 13.44 -30.35
N GLN A 447 -14.01 13.06 -30.33
CA GLN A 447 -14.77 13.02 -29.08
C GLN A 447 -15.91 12.00 -29.12
N ILE A 448 -16.07 11.29 -28.02
CA ILE A 448 -17.25 10.48 -27.69
C ILE A 448 -17.88 11.08 -26.44
N ILE A 449 -19.21 11.21 -26.41
CA ILE A 449 -19.95 11.64 -25.22
C ILE A 449 -20.97 10.57 -24.86
N LEU A 450 -20.90 10.08 -23.62
CA LEU A 450 -21.98 9.30 -23.02
C LEU A 450 -22.85 10.27 -22.21
N ALA A 451 -24.15 10.28 -22.44
CA ALA A 451 -25.07 11.22 -21.80
C ALA A 451 -26.45 10.61 -21.55
N ASP A 452 -27.30 11.34 -20.85
CA ASP A 452 -28.71 11.01 -20.74
C ASP A 452 -29.43 11.03 -22.10
N PHE A 453 -30.49 10.22 -22.20
CA PHE A 453 -31.36 10.18 -23.36
C PHE A 453 -32.73 10.73 -22.98
N ALA A 454 -33.24 11.70 -23.75
CA ALA A 454 -34.46 12.43 -23.41
C ALA A 454 -35.65 11.49 -23.09
N GLY A 455 -36.22 11.64 -21.88
CA GLY A 455 -37.32 10.80 -21.40
C GLY A 455 -36.89 9.46 -20.78
N ARG A 456 -35.59 9.22 -20.65
CA ARG A 456 -34.98 8.08 -19.94
C ARG A 456 -34.11 8.60 -18.79
N THR A 457 -33.75 7.69 -17.89
CA THR A 457 -32.85 7.98 -16.77
C THR A 457 -31.59 7.13 -16.93
N PRO A 458 -30.39 7.69 -17.08
CA PRO A 458 -29.19 6.86 -17.18
C PRO A 458 -28.95 6.09 -15.86
N PRO A 459 -28.20 4.99 -15.89
CA PRO A 459 -27.71 4.38 -14.65
C PRO A 459 -26.90 5.41 -13.86
N SER A 460 -27.00 5.39 -12.52
CA SER A 460 -26.21 6.28 -11.65
C SER A 460 -24.74 5.91 -11.63
N GLU A 461 -24.45 4.64 -11.88
CA GLU A 461 -23.10 4.08 -11.95
C GLU A 461 -23.06 2.87 -12.90
N PHE A 462 -21.93 2.65 -13.56
CA PHE A 462 -21.71 1.54 -14.49
C PHE A 462 -20.24 1.39 -14.85
N TYR A 463 -19.86 0.19 -15.28
CA TYR A 463 -18.55 -0.09 -15.86
C TYR A 463 -18.59 0.00 -17.37
N VAL A 464 -17.45 0.39 -17.96
CA VAL A 464 -17.22 0.39 -19.40
C VAL A 464 -15.90 -0.31 -19.69
N ASP A 465 -15.92 -1.16 -20.70
CA ASP A 465 -14.76 -1.82 -21.27
C ASP A 465 -14.90 -1.90 -22.80
N ASN A 466 -13.84 -2.30 -23.49
CA ASN A 466 -13.82 -2.61 -24.92
C ASN A 466 -14.38 -1.49 -25.81
N ILE A 467 -13.76 -0.31 -25.74
CA ILE A 467 -14.10 0.83 -26.59
C ILE A 467 -13.27 0.78 -27.87
N TYR A 468 -13.91 0.50 -29.00
CA TYR A 468 -13.20 0.48 -30.29
C TYR A 468 -14.10 0.69 -31.50
N PHE A 469 -13.51 1.20 -32.59
CA PHE A 469 -14.16 1.25 -33.90
C PHE A 469 -13.87 -0.03 -34.68
N TYR A 470 -14.85 -0.51 -35.46
CA TYR A 470 -14.62 -1.69 -36.29
C TYR A 470 -15.37 -1.68 -37.64
N ARG A 471 -14.91 -2.59 -38.51
CA ARG A 471 -15.52 -2.92 -39.80
C ARG A 471 -16.35 -4.21 -39.72
N GLU A 472 -17.64 -4.10 -40.00
CA GLU A 472 -18.57 -5.24 -39.99
C GLU A 472 -18.19 -6.31 -41.02
N ASP A 473 -17.59 -5.91 -42.15
CA ASP A 473 -17.15 -6.84 -43.18
C ASP A 473 -15.83 -7.56 -42.88
N GLY A 474 -15.18 -7.25 -41.74
CA GLY A 474 -13.87 -7.80 -41.38
C GLY A 474 -12.73 -7.36 -42.30
N GLY A 475 -12.92 -6.31 -43.10
CA GLY A 475 -11.86 -5.72 -43.90
C GLY A 475 -10.84 -4.96 -43.05
N ASN A 476 -9.69 -4.61 -43.64
CA ASN A 476 -8.72 -3.73 -42.98
C ASN A 476 -9.37 -2.35 -42.74
N ILE A 477 -9.28 -1.87 -41.50
CA ILE A 477 -9.89 -0.60 -41.08
C ILE A 477 -8.99 0.61 -41.31
N ASN A 478 -7.68 0.41 -41.44
CA ASN A 478 -6.76 1.50 -41.72
C ASN A 478 -6.98 1.97 -43.16
N PRO A 479 -7.40 3.23 -43.36
CA PRO A 479 -7.36 3.84 -44.68
C PRO A 479 -5.88 4.12 -44.95
N GLU A 480 -5.24 3.35 -45.84
CA GLU A 480 -3.88 3.68 -46.29
C GLU A 480 -3.74 5.14 -46.75
#